data_AF-A0A7C4T6M7-F1
#
_entry.id   AF-A0A7C4T6M7-F1
#
_cell.length_a   1.000
_cell.length_b   1.000
_cell.length_c   1.000
_cell.angle_alpha   90.00
_cell.angle_beta   90.00
_cell.angle_gamma   90.00
#
_symmetry.space_group_name_H-M   'P 1'
#
loop_
_entity.id
_entity.type
_entity.pdbx_description
1 polymer ?
#
loop_
_entity_poly.entity_id
_entity_poly.type
_entity_poly.pdbx_seq_one_letter_code
_entity_poly.pdbx_strand_id
1 'polypeptide(L)' 'HFEYDPHTLHHEYVRDKNKGLDIDIPQNYFLNDDPSQRPVVTWRSHANLFFANWLNYYVYQSTPYNIDSIQ' A
#
# COMPACT_ATOMS: atom_id res chain seq x y z
N HIS A 1 4.52 -3.28 0.71
CA HIS A 1 3.68 -2.69 -0.34
C HIS A 1 2.94 -1.47 0.21
N PHE A 2 3.57 -0.29 0.15
CA PHE A 2 2.96 0.95 0.64
C PHE A 2 1.78 1.40 -0.22
N GLU A 3 1.78 1.00 -1.48
CA GLU A 3 0.76 1.27 -2.48
C GLU A 3 -0.52 0.46 -2.29
N TYR A 4 -0.53 -0.55 -1.41
CA TYR A 4 -1.69 -1.42 -1.25
C TYR A 4 -2.90 -0.69 -0.70
N ASP A 5 -4.02 -0.95 -1.36
CA ASP A 5 -5.34 -0.60 -0.88
C ASP A 5 -5.69 -1.37 0.41
N PRO A 6 -6.67 -0.87 1.18
CA PRO A 6 -7.07 -1.48 2.44
C PRO A 6 -7.41 -2.96 2.34
N HIS A 7 -7.92 -3.44 1.20
CA HIS A 7 -8.41 -4.82 1.03
C HIS A 7 -7.46 -5.74 0.25
N THR A 8 -6.28 -5.27 -0.18
CA THR A 8 -5.38 -6.09 -1.00
C THR A 8 -4.95 -7.38 -0.27
N LEU A 9 -4.46 -7.25 0.97
CA LEU A 9 -4.07 -8.42 1.78
C LEU A 9 -5.27 -9.32 2.14
N HIS A 10 -6.46 -8.74 2.33
CA HIS A 10 -7.69 -9.52 2.54
C HIS A 10 -8.00 -10.38 1.31
N HIS A 11 -7.94 -9.82 0.10
CA HIS A 11 -8.18 -10.57 -1.13
C HIS A 11 -7.15 -11.67 -1.36
N GLU A 12 -5.87 -11.42 -1.03
CA GLU A 12 -4.81 -12.44 -1.10
C GLU A 12 -5.08 -13.58 -0.11
N TYR A 13 -5.37 -13.26 1.15
CA TYR A 13 -5.70 -14.24 2.17
C TYR A 13 -6.92 -15.09 1.77
N VAL A 14 -8.01 -14.47 1.33
CA VAL A 14 -9.22 -15.18 0.88
C VAL A 14 -8.91 -16.05 -0.34
N ARG A 15 -8.17 -15.53 -1.32
CA ARG A 15 -7.77 -16.28 -2.51
C ARG A 15 -7.00 -17.54 -2.15
N ASP A 16 -6.01 -17.44 -1.27
CA ASP A 16 -5.12 -18.55 -0.96
C ASP A 16 -5.76 -19.56 0.00
N LYS A 17 -6.61 -19.09 0.94
CA LYS A 17 -7.47 -19.95 1.75
C LYS A 17 -8.44 -20.76 0.90
N ASN A 18 -9.05 -20.14 -0.12
CA ASN A 18 -9.96 -20.82 -1.04
C ASN A 18 -9.26 -21.87 -1.93
N LYS A 19 -7.93 -21.77 -2.09
CA LYS A 19 -7.11 -22.79 -2.75
C LYS A 19 -6.74 -23.96 -1.82
N GLY A 20 -7.10 -23.88 -0.53
CA GLY A 20 -6.73 -24.88 0.47
C GLY A 20 -5.26 -24.83 0.87
N LEU A 21 -4.58 -23.70 0.66
CA LEU A 21 -3.20 -23.52 1.09
C LEU A 21 -3.15 -23.30 2.60
N ASP A 22 -2.12 -23.84 3.25
CA ASP A 22 -1.83 -23.55 4.64
C ASP A 22 -1.17 -22.17 4.74
N ILE A 23 -1.95 -21.17 5.16
CA ILE A 23 -1.54 -19.77 5.25
C ILE A 23 -2.01 -19.19 6.58
N ASP A 24 -1.16 -18.34 7.15
CA ASP A 24 -1.51 -17.60 8.35
C ASP A 24 -2.36 -16.37 8.03
N ILE A 25 -3.08 -15.89 9.05
CA ILE A 25 -3.80 -14.62 8.98
C ILE A 25 -2.77 -13.48 8.87
N PRO A 26 -2.97 -12.49 7.98
CA PRO A 26 -2.08 -11.33 7.90
C PRO A 26 -1.99 -10.62 9.27
N GLN A 27 -0.77 -10.49 9.78
CA GLN A 27 -0.52 -9.94 11.12
C GLN A 27 -0.85 -8.45 11.20
N ASN A 28 -1.46 -8.02 12.32
CA ASN A 28 -1.81 -6.62 12.59
C ASN A 28 -2.69 -5.96 11.51
N TYR A 29 -3.41 -6.78 10.74
CA TYR A 29 -4.19 -6.33 9.60
C TYR A 29 -5.69 -6.32 9.89
N PHE A 30 -6.21 -7.36 10.56
CA PHE A 30 -7.59 -7.39 11.01
C PHE A 30 -7.69 -7.00 12.49
N LEU A 31 -8.83 -6.41 12.87
CA LEU A 31 -9.11 -6.16 14.29
C LEU A 31 -9.22 -7.52 15.02
N ASN A 32 -8.42 -7.71 16.06
CA ASN A 32 -8.36 -8.94 16.87
C ASN A 32 -8.08 -10.22 16.04
N ASP A 33 -7.33 -10.11 14.94
CA ASP A 33 -7.03 -11.20 14.02
C ASP A 33 -8.27 -11.93 13.46
N ASP A 34 -9.43 -11.25 13.40
CA ASP A 34 -10.68 -11.79 12.86
C ASP A 34 -10.89 -11.37 11.39
N PRO A 35 -10.78 -12.28 10.41
CA PRO A 35 -10.92 -11.96 8.98
C PRO A 35 -12.33 -11.55 8.54
N SER A 36 -13.34 -11.66 9.41
CA SER A 36 -14.68 -11.13 9.17
C SER A 36 -14.80 -9.63 9.47
N GLN A 37 -13.83 -9.08 10.22
CA GLN A 37 -13.75 -7.66 10.52
C GLN A 37 -13.11 -6.88 9.38
N ARG A 38 -13.31 -5.56 9.39
CA ARG A 38 -12.63 -4.67 8.43
C ARG A 38 -11.13 -4.59 8.72
N PRO A 39 -10.29 -4.43 7.68
CA PRO A 39 -8.87 -4.17 7.86
C PRO A 39 -8.59 -2.87 8.62
N VAL A 40 -7.58 -2.88 9.47
CA VAL A 40 -7.02 -1.72 10.17
C VAL A 40 -5.91 -1.13 9.31
N VAL A 41 -6.15 0.04 8.73
CA VAL A 41 -5.19 0.69 7.82
C VAL A 41 -4.22 1.57 8.61
N THR A 42 -3.01 1.07 8.85
CA THR A 42 -1.97 1.78 9.63
C THR A 42 -0.85 2.38 8.76
N TRP A 43 -0.75 2.02 7.48
CA TRP A 43 0.37 2.39 6.61
C TRP A 43 0.12 3.59 5.69
N ARG A 44 -1.14 3.98 5.45
CA ARG A 44 -1.51 4.94 4.41
C ARG A 44 -0.84 6.32 4.57
N SER A 45 -0.69 6.82 5.79
CA SER A 45 -0.03 8.11 6.04
C SER A 45 1.43 8.09 5.58
N HIS A 46 2.15 7.02 5.89
CA HIS A 46 3.54 6.83 5.51
C HIS A 46 3.70 6.61 4.01
N ALA A 47 2.78 5.86 3.39
CA ALA A 47 2.74 5.70 1.94
C ALA A 47 2.64 7.06 1.23
N ASN A 48 1.68 7.90 1.63
CA ASN A 48 1.50 9.23 1.04
C ASN A 48 2.75 10.10 1.20
N LEU A 49 3.34 10.13 2.39
CA LEU A 49 4.56 10.89 2.65
C LEU A 49 5.73 10.37 1.79
N PHE A 50 5.86 9.04 1.68
CA PHE A 50 6.92 8.43 0.89
C PHE A 50 6.83 8.84 -0.59
N PHE A 51 5.67 8.67 -1.23
CA PHE A 51 5.51 9.02 -2.65
C PHE A 51 5.61 10.52 -2.90
N ALA A 52 5.06 11.36 -2.01
CA ALA A 52 5.19 12.81 -2.12
C ALA A 52 6.65 13.27 -2.01
N ASN A 53 7.38 12.75 -1.02
CA ASN A 53 8.79 13.07 -0.84
C ASN A 53 9.65 12.57 -2.00
N TRP A 54 9.36 11.36 -2.49
CA TRP A 54 10.07 10.79 -3.64
C TRP A 54 9.89 11.67 -4.89
N LEU A 55 8.66 12.03 -5.23
CA LEU A 55 8.40 12.89 -6.39
C LEU A 55 9.03 14.27 -6.24
N ASN A 56 8.90 14.90 -5.07
CA ASN A 56 9.37 16.28 -4.88
C ASN A 56 10.90 16.38 -4.78
N TYR A 57 11.52 15.55 -3.95
CA TYR A 57 12.94 15.71 -3.62
C TYR A 57 13.85 14.89 -4.53
N TYR A 58 13.39 13.77 -5.07
CA TYR A 58 14.23 12.85 -5.83
C TYR A 58 13.92 12.82 -7.33
N VAL A 59 12.67 13.04 -7.74
CA VAL A 59 12.34 13.12 -9.17
C VAL A 59 12.46 14.57 -9.66
N TYR A 60 11.64 15.47 -9.11
CA TYR A 60 11.50 16.85 -9.57
C TYR A 60 12.79 17.66 -9.38
N GLN A 61 13.33 17.72 -8.16
CA GLN A 61 14.52 18.53 -7.86
C GLN A 61 15.81 17.98 -8.51
N SER A 62 15.85 16.68 -8.83
CA SER A 62 17.00 16.07 -9.49
C SER A 62 16.91 16.10 -11.02
N THR A 63 15.76 16.51 -11.57
CA THR A 63 15.54 16.58 -13.03
C THR A 63 15.17 18.01 -13.42
N PRO A 64 16.16 18.87 -13.72
CA PRO A 64 15.88 20.22 -14.19
C PRO A 64 15.05 20.15 -15.47
N TYR A 65 13.86 20.74 -15.45
CA TYR A 65 13.06 20.95 -16.66
C TYR A 65 12.74 22.44 -16.77
N ASN A 66 12.65 22.93 -18.01
CA ASN A 66 12.16 24.27 -18.28
C ASN A 66 10.67 24.18 -18.61
N ILE A 67 9.82 24.84 -17.85
CA ILE A 67 8.37 24.83 -18.10
C ILE A 67 8.03 25.41 -19.49
N ASP A 68 8.82 26.37 -19.98
CA ASP A 68 8.67 26.96 -21.32
C ASP A 68 9.02 25.99 -22.46
N SER A 69 9.63 24.84 -22.13
CA SER A 69 9.97 23.79 -23.10
C SER A 69 8.92 22.69 -23.22
N ILE A 70 7.86 22.74 -22.41
CA ILE A 70 6.76 21.77 -22.43
C ILE A 70 5.61 22.40 -23.23
N GLN A 71 5.34 21.84 -24.43
CA GLN A 71 4.25 22.25 -25.33
C GLN A 71 2.87 21.78 -24.88
#